data_AF-D8M8X9-F1
#
_entry.id   AF-D8M8X9-F1
#
_cell.length_a   1.000
_cell.length_b   1.000
_cell.length_c   1.000
_cell.angle_alpha   90.00
_cell.angle_beta   90.00
_cell.angle_gamma   90.00
#
_symmetry.space_group_name_H-M   'P 1'
#
loop_
_entity.id
_entity.type
_entity.pdbx_description
1 polymer ?
#
loop_
_entity_poly.entity_id
_entity_poly.type
_entity_poly.pdbx_seq_one_letter_code
_entity_poly.pdbx_strand_id
1 'polypeptide(L)'
;MIYNDSNYSVSQKLLKVNKIVQQYLIPGESYAQLYIPRSVIDHFHATYKKSEELPPITLFDEVEKVVIETVRKTSYQKFIRSANIRRLLAMTVQDIKVMPENVIEL
;
A
#
# COMPACT_ATOMS: atom_id res chain seq x y z
N MET A 1 -3.72 8.03 -11.77
CA MET A 1 -4.30 8.30 -10.43
C MET A 1 -5.80 8.53 -10.58
N ILE A 2 -6.64 7.77 -9.86
CA ILE A 2 -8.12 7.79 -9.99
C ILE A 2 -8.74 9.16 -9.64
N TYR A 3 -8.04 10.00 -8.89
CA TYR A 3 -8.49 11.35 -8.54
C TYR A 3 -8.80 12.22 -9.78
N ASN A 4 -7.91 12.15 -10.78
CA ASN A 4 -8.01 12.90 -12.03
C ASN A 4 -8.63 12.06 -13.16
N ASP A 5 -9.14 10.87 -12.85
CA ASP A 5 -9.79 10.02 -13.84
C ASP A 5 -11.18 10.58 -14.11
N SER A 6 -11.38 11.09 -15.34
CA SER A 6 -12.65 11.64 -15.82
C SER A 6 -13.72 10.56 -16.00
N ASN A 7 -13.34 9.28 -15.99
CA ASN A 7 -14.27 8.17 -16.13
C ASN A 7 -15.08 7.87 -14.86
N TYR A 8 -14.75 8.49 -13.72
CA TYR A 8 -15.46 8.32 -12.46
C TYR A 8 -16.21 9.58 -12.04
N SER A 9 -17.48 9.41 -11.67
CA SER A 9 -18.28 10.50 -11.11
C SER A 9 -17.78 10.91 -9.72
N VAL A 10 -18.10 12.14 -9.30
CA VAL A 10 -17.80 12.65 -7.95
C VAL A 10 -18.32 11.70 -6.87
N SER A 11 -19.55 11.22 -7.00
CA SER A 11 -20.17 10.29 -6.05
C SER A 11 -19.42 8.96 -5.95
N GLN A 12 -18.91 8.42 -7.07
CA GLN A 12 -18.11 7.18 -7.05
C GLN A 12 -16.76 7.39 -6.34
N LYS A 13 -16.11 8.53 -6.58
CA LYS A 13 -14.85 8.89 -5.92
C LYS A 13 -15.06 9.04 -4.41
N LEU A 14 -16.12 9.73 -3.99
CA LEU A 14 -16.51 9.87 -2.57
C LEU A 14 -16.82 8.53 -1.92
N LEU A 15 -17.57 7.66 -2.60
CA LEU A 15 -17.88 6.32 -2.10
C LEU A 15 -16.60 5.51 -1.84
N LYS A 16 -15.59 5.65 -2.70
CA LYS A 16 -14.29 4.99 -2.51
C LYS A 16 -13.52 5.55 -1.33
N VAL A 17 -13.46 6.88 -1.17
CA VAL A 17 -12.85 7.52 0.00
C VAL A 17 -13.50 7.01 1.28
N ASN A 18 -14.84 7.04 1.34
CA ASN A 18 -15.60 6.61 2.52
C ASN A 18 -15.35 5.14 2.86
N LYS A 19 -15.26 4.26 1.86
CA LYS A 19 -14.91 2.85 2.06
C LYS A 19 -13.52 2.68 2.66
N ILE A 20 -12.53 3.42 2.19
CA ILE A 20 -11.16 3.37 2.73
C ILE A 20 -11.15 3.82 4.19
N VAL A 21 -11.82 4.94 4.50
CA VAL A 21 -11.89 5.45 5.88
C VAL A 21 -12.54 4.43 6.79
N GLN A 22 -13.72 3.92 6.43
CA GLN A 22 -14.45 2.93 7.23
C GLN A 22 -13.67 1.64 7.45
N GLN A 23 -12.99 1.15 6.41
CA GLN A 23 -12.33 -0.14 6.48
C GLN A 23 -11.02 -0.10 7.30
N TYR A 24 -10.29 1.01 7.27
CA TYR A 24 -8.91 1.06 7.76
C TYR A 24 -8.61 2.11 8.83
N LEU A 25 -9.39 3.19 8.91
CA LEU A 25 -9.00 4.41 9.64
C LEU A 25 -9.94 4.80 10.79
N ILE A 26 -11.06 4.11 11.03
CA ILE A 26 -11.94 4.39 12.18
C ILE A 26 -11.44 3.60 13.40
N PRO A 27 -10.99 4.28 14.47
CA PRO A 27 -10.49 3.61 15.67
C PRO A 27 -11.55 2.70 16.30
N GLY A 28 -11.20 1.42 16.52
CA GLY A 28 -12.08 0.47 17.22
C GLY A 28 -13.28 -0.03 16.42
N GLU A 29 -13.56 0.55 15.24
CA GLU A 29 -14.64 0.09 14.35
C GLU A 29 -14.11 -0.57 13.07
N SER A 30 -12.93 -0.17 12.59
CA SER A 30 -12.34 -0.72 11.37
C SER A 30 -11.92 -2.18 11.53
N TYR A 31 -12.55 -3.08 10.78
CA TYR A 31 -12.24 -4.53 10.79
C TYR A 31 -10.81 -4.84 10.31
N ALA A 32 -10.20 -3.98 9.50
CA ALA A 32 -8.83 -4.13 9.00
C ALA A 32 -7.95 -2.95 9.43
N GLN A 33 -8.13 -2.46 10.67
CA GLN A 33 -7.43 -1.28 11.16
C GLN A 33 -5.90 -1.38 10.94
N LEU A 34 -5.35 -0.35 10.29
CA LEU A 34 -3.92 -0.26 10.05
C LEU A 34 -3.19 0.19 11.32
N TYR A 35 -1.97 -0.31 11.51
CA TYR A 35 -1.11 0.18 12.58
C TYR A 35 -0.58 1.57 12.23
N ILE A 36 -1.29 2.60 12.70
CA ILE A 36 -0.98 4.01 12.47
C ILE A 36 -0.96 4.71 13.84
N PRO A 37 0.03 5.58 14.13
CA PRO A 37 0.06 6.34 15.37
C PRO A 37 -1.21 7.16 15.57
N ARG A 38 -1.70 7.19 16.81
CA ARG A 38 -2.95 7.87 17.15
C ARG A 38 -2.95 9.35 16.76
N SER A 39 -1.82 10.04 16.89
CA SER A 39 -1.69 11.44 16.48
C SER A 39 -2.00 11.68 14.99
N VAL A 40 -1.62 10.74 14.13
CA VAL A 40 -1.85 10.83 12.67
C VAL A 40 -3.30 10.52 12.35
N ILE A 41 -3.91 9.55 13.05
CA ILE A 41 -5.33 9.24 12.91
C ILE A 41 -6.20 10.41 13.41
N ASP A 42 -5.86 11.01 14.54
CA ASP A 42 -6.59 12.15 15.09
C ASP A 42 -6.47 13.37 14.15
N HIS A 43 -5.27 13.63 13.60
CA HIS A 43 -5.07 14.68 12.59
C HIS A 43 -5.86 14.42 11.29
N PHE A 44 -5.89 13.16 10.84
CA PHE A 44 -6.70 12.74 9.69
C PHE A 44 -8.19 13.02 9.94
N HIS A 45 -8.76 12.61 11.08
CA HIS A 45 -10.17 12.81 11.38
C HIS A 45 -10.53 14.27 11.66
N ALA A 46 -9.59 15.09 12.13
CA ALA A 46 -9.78 16.54 12.23
C ALA A 46 -9.92 17.19 10.84
N THR A 47 -9.21 16.65 9.84
CA THR A 47 -9.20 17.15 8.46
C THR A 47 -10.34 16.56 7.62
N TYR A 48 -10.64 15.28 7.80
CA TYR A 48 -11.68 14.56 7.09
C TYR A 48 -13.06 14.90 7.67
N LYS A 49 -13.82 15.70 6.92
CA LYS A 49 -15.24 15.95 7.21
C LYS A 49 -16.06 15.24 6.15
N LYS A 50 -17.01 14.41 6.59
CA LYS A 50 -17.95 13.74 5.69
C LYS A 50 -18.84 14.80 5.03
N SER A 51 -18.55 15.13 3.77
CA SER A 51 -19.29 16.12 2.98
C SER A 51 -19.63 15.54 1.60
N GLU A 52 -20.45 16.29 0.84
CA GLU A 52 -20.74 16.01 -0.57
C GLU A 52 -19.62 16.48 -1.52
N GLU A 53 -18.60 17.15 -0.98
CA GLU A 53 -17.47 17.66 -1.73
C GLU A 53 -16.30 16.68 -1.68
N LEU A 54 -15.56 16.58 -2.80
CA LEU A 54 -14.34 15.79 -2.85
C LEU A 54 -13.30 16.37 -1.89
N PRO A 55 -12.71 15.55 -1.01
CA PRO A 55 -11.62 16.01 -0.16
C PRO A 55 -10.40 16.48 -0.98
N PRO A 56 -9.37 17.07 -0.37
CA PRO A 56 -8.12 17.30 -1.08
C PRO A 56 -7.46 15.97 -1.48
N ILE A 57 -6.75 15.95 -2.62
CA ILE A 57 -6.00 14.76 -3.07
C ILE A 57 -4.95 14.32 -2.05
N THR A 58 -4.44 15.28 -1.26
CA THR A 58 -3.42 15.10 -0.22
C THR A 58 -3.97 14.56 1.11
N LEU A 59 -5.28 14.30 1.20
CA LEU A 59 -5.94 13.88 2.45
C LEU A 59 -5.25 12.67 3.11
N PHE A 60 -4.72 11.75 2.29
CA PHE A 60 -4.11 10.50 2.78
C PHE A 60 -2.58 10.54 2.87
N ASP A 61 -1.90 11.63 2.50
CA ASP A 61 -0.43 11.65 2.34
C ASP A 61 0.31 11.24 3.62
N GLU A 62 -0.12 11.77 4.76
CA GLU A 62 0.51 11.46 6.05
C GLU A 62 0.26 10.00 6.46
N VAL A 63 -0.96 9.52 6.26
CA VAL A 63 -1.36 8.13 6.51
C VAL A 63 -0.56 7.18 5.62
N GLU A 64 -0.47 7.47 4.32
CA GLU A 64 0.27 6.69 3.34
C GLU A 64 1.75 6.61 3.72
N LYS A 65 2.37 7.74 4.08
CA LYS A 65 3.77 7.78 4.51
C LYS A 65 4.03 6.86 5.69
N VAL A 66 3.18 6.91 6.72
CA VAL A 66 3.32 6.05 7.91
C VAL A 66 3.18 4.57 7.54
N VAL A 67 2.19 4.22 6.72
CA VAL A 67 1.95 2.83 6.32
C VAL A 67 3.14 2.29 5.52
N ILE A 68 3.63 3.05 4.54
CA ILE A 68 4.80 2.66 3.73
C ILE A 68 6.04 2.49 4.60
N GLU A 69 6.31 3.42 5.51
CA GLU A 69 7.45 3.32 6.43
C GLU A 69 7.33 2.10 7.36
N THR A 70 6.13 1.84 7.87
CA THR A 70 5.86 0.69 8.74
C THR A 70 6.10 -0.61 7.99
N VAL A 71 5.54 -0.76 6.79
CA VAL A 71 5.75 -1.94 5.92
C VAL A 71 7.23 -2.12 5.61
N ARG A 72 7.93 -1.04 5.23
CA ARG A 72 9.37 -1.07 4.91
C ARG A 72 10.21 -1.56 6.08
N LYS A 73 9.94 -1.07 7.30
CA LYS A 73 10.71 -1.40 8.51
C LYS A 73 10.37 -2.78 9.08
N THR A 74 9.16 -3.29 8.82
CA THR A 74 8.68 -4.54 9.44
C THR A 74 8.47 -5.65 8.42
N SER A 75 7.32 -5.67 7.74
CA SER A 75 6.88 -6.74 6.85
C SER A 75 7.85 -6.99 5.70
N TYR A 76 8.39 -5.93 5.09
CA TYR A 76 9.35 -6.06 3.99
C TYR A 76 10.66 -6.71 4.45
N GLN A 77 11.21 -6.31 5.60
CA GLN A 77 12.41 -6.93 6.17
C GLN A 77 12.21 -8.42 6.47
N LYS A 78 11.03 -8.80 6.98
CA LYS A 78 10.68 -10.21 7.20
C LYS A 78 10.53 -10.96 5.89
N PHE A 79 9.88 -10.35 4.91
CA PHE A 79 9.62 -10.94 3.59
C PHE A 79 10.91 -11.27 2.84
N ILE A 80 11.86 -10.33 2.74
CA ILE A 80 13.13 -10.56 2.02
C ILE A 80 14.00 -11.63 2.69
N ARG A 81 13.82 -11.87 4.00
CA ARG A 81 14.52 -12.92 4.76
C ARG A 81 13.74 -14.24 4.83
N SER A 82 12.55 -14.29 4.24
CA SER A 82 11.68 -15.46 4.30
C SER A 82 12.26 -16.64 3.52
N ALA A 83 11.82 -17.85 3.87
CA ALA A 83 12.16 -19.05 3.10
C ALA A 83 11.63 -18.98 1.66
N ASN A 84 10.49 -18.31 1.44
CA ASN A 84 9.89 -18.16 0.12
C ASN A 84 10.77 -17.33 -0.82
N ILE A 85 11.30 -16.19 -0.34
CA ILE A 85 12.26 -15.41 -1.13
C ILE A 85 13.55 -16.18 -1.36
N ARG A 86 14.07 -16.89 -0.35
CA ARG A 86 15.25 -17.74 -0.53
C ARG A 86 15.05 -18.81 -1.60
N ARG A 87 13.89 -19.47 -1.63
CA ARG A 87 13.53 -20.46 -2.66
C ARG A 87 13.41 -19.83 -4.03
N LEU A 88 12.74 -18.68 -4.14
CA LEU A 88 12.59 -17.95 -5.40
C LEU A 88 13.95 -17.55 -5.97
N LEU A 89 14.84 -17.02 -5.15
CA LEU A 89 16.22 -16.70 -5.56
C LEU A 89 17.02 -17.96 -5.94
N ALA A 90 16.89 -19.05 -5.20
CA ALA A 90 17.57 -20.31 -5.53
C ALA A 90 17.11 -20.89 -6.88
N MET A 91 15.81 -20.83 -7.19
CA MET A 91 15.28 -21.21 -8.50
C MET A 91 15.87 -20.35 -9.61
N THR A 92 15.94 -19.03 -9.42
CA THR A 92 16.54 -18.14 -10.44
C THR A 92 18.02 -18.43 -10.70
N VAL A 93 18.79 -18.84 -9.67
CA VAL A 93 20.20 -19.23 -9.85
C VAL A 93 20.34 -20.59 -10.53
N GLN A 94 19.43 -21.53 -10.23
CA GLN A 94 19.37 -22.81 -10.94
C GLN A 94 19.02 -22.59 -12.42
N ASP A 95 18.04 -21.75 -12.72
CA ASP A 95 17.68 -21.41 -14.11
C ASP A 95 18.85 -20.78 -14.87
N ILE A 96 19.65 -19.91 -14.24
CA ILE A 96 20.88 -19.35 -14.82
C ILE A 96 21.93 -20.43 -15.09
N LYS A 97 22.13 -21.39 -14.17
CA LYS A 97 23.09 -22.49 -14.35
C LYS A 97 22.65 -23.54 -15.38
N VAL A 98 21.34 -23.66 -15.62
CA VAL A 98 20.76 -24.64 -16.56
C VAL A 98 20.61 -24.04 -17.96
N MET A 99 20.78 -22.72 -18.14
CA MET A 99 21.10 -22.21 -19.48
C MET A 99 22.43 -22.85 -19.89
N PRO A 100 22.45 -23.69 -20.95
CA PRO A 100 23.71 -24.20 -21.45
C PRO A 100 24.59 -22.99 -21.76
N GLU A 101 25.82 -23.02 -21.27
CA GLU A 101 26.90 -22.25 -21.86
C GLU A 101 26.90 -22.60 -23.35
N ASN A 102 26.18 -21.83 -24.16
CA ASN A 102 26.37 -21.84 -25.59
C ASN A 102 27.76 -21.25 -25.82
N VAL A 103 28.73 -22.17 -25.75
CA VAL A 103 29.92 -22.28 -26.58
C VAL A 103 29.98 -21.13 -27.60
N ILE A 104 30.73 -20.08 -27.25
CA ILE A 104 31.31 -19.21 -28.26
C ILE A 104 32.61 -19.90 -28.66
N GLU A 105 32.54 -20.77 -29.66
CA GLU A 105 33.72 -21.18 -30.41
C GLU A 105 34.13 -19.99 -31.29
N LEU A 106 35.32 -19.44 -31.00
CA LEU A 106 36.07 -18.52 -31.87
C LEU A 106 36.92 -19.32 -32.86
#